data_AF-A0A924A535-F1
#
_entry.id   AF-A0A924A535-F1
#
_cell.length_a   1.000
_cell.length_b   1.000
_cell.length_c   1.000
_cell.angle_alpha   90.00
_cell.angle_beta   90.00
_cell.angle_gamma   90.00
#
_symmetry.space_group_name_H-M   'P 1'
#
loop_
_entity.id
_entity.type
_entity.pdbx_description
1 polymer ?
#
loop_
_entity_poly.entity_id
_entity_poly.type
_entity_poly.pdbx_seq_one_letter_code
_entity_poly.pdbx_strand_id
1 'polypeptide(L)'
;MWAIHQLYNTLIEVDDDMHLKPSLAKSWDVSADNITFTFHLRTDVYFQDDAAFINGKGRLLKASDVVYSFNRIVDKDVASPGAWIFNSRVDTAN
;
A
#
# COMPACT_ATOMS: atom_id res chain seq x y z
N MET A 1 -19.29 4.30 -5.09
CA MET A 1 -17.90 3.85 -5.36
C MET A 1 -17.01 5.07 -5.28
N TRP A 2 -15.95 5.06 -4.47
CA TRP A 2 -15.09 6.23 -4.28
C TRP A 2 -14.15 6.37 -5.49
N ALA A 3 -13.92 7.59 -5.98
CA ALA A 3 -13.10 7.84 -7.17
C ALA A 3 -11.67 7.26 -7.05
N ILE A 4 -11.15 7.19 -5.83
CA ILE A 4 -9.82 6.65 -5.52
C ILE A 4 -9.69 5.18 -5.95
N HIS A 5 -10.75 4.37 -5.82
CA HIS A 5 -10.72 2.95 -6.21
C HIS A 5 -10.65 2.72 -7.73
N GLN A 6 -10.89 3.76 -8.53
CA GLN A 6 -10.73 3.69 -9.99
C GLN A 6 -9.29 3.97 -10.42
N LEU A 7 -8.47 4.54 -9.53
CA LEU A 7 -7.12 5.01 -9.82
C LEU A 7 -6.03 4.23 -9.07
N TYR A 8 -6.37 3.63 -7.93
CA TYR A 8 -5.42 2.97 -7.04
C TYR A 8 -5.95 1.62 -6.56
N ASN A 9 -5.01 0.75 -6.16
CA ASN A 9 -5.29 -0.53 -5.52
C ASN A 9 -4.66 -0.58 -4.12
N THR A 10 -5.25 -1.38 -3.24
CA THR A 10 -4.71 -1.69 -1.91
C THR A 10 -3.81 -2.93 -1.97
N LEU A 11 -3.12 -3.26 -0.87
CA LEU A 11 -2.39 -4.54 -0.77
C LEU A 11 -3.34 -5.74 -0.80
N ILE A 12 -4.43 -5.64 -0.05
CA ILE A 12 -5.50 -6.63 0.04
C ILE A 12 -6.85 -5.92 0.00
N GLU A 13 -7.88 -6.63 -0.40
CA GLU A 13 -9.26 -6.13 -0.43
C GLU A 13 -10.17 -7.05 0.38
N VAL A 14 -11.39 -6.57 0.65
CA VAL A 14 -12.47 -7.37 1.24
C VAL A 14 -13.48 -7.62 0.13
N ASP A 15 -13.89 -8.87 -0.06
CA ASP A 15 -14.94 -9.22 -1.02
C ASP A 15 -16.36 -9.01 -0.45
N ASP A 16 -17.37 -9.30 -1.28
CA ASP A 16 -18.78 -9.12 -0.92
C ASP A 16 -19.22 -10.04 0.24
N ASP A 17 -18.47 -11.13 0.49
CA ASP A 17 -18.69 -12.10 1.56
C ASP A 17 -17.84 -11.80 2.82
N MET A 18 -17.17 -10.64 2.86
CA MET A 18 -16.28 -10.19 3.93
C MET A 18 -14.98 -11.00 4.10
N HIS A 19 -14.56 -11.74 3.08
CA HIS A 19 -13.27 -12.41 3.07
C HIS A 19 -12.16 -11.50 2.56
N LEU A 20 -10.97 -11.64 3.15
CA LEU A 20 -9.76 -11.00 2.64
C LEU A 20 -9.36 -11.66 1.32
N LYS A 21 -9.18 -10.86 0.28
CA LYS A 21 -8.71 -11.32 -1.03
C LYS A 21 -7.42 -10.60 -1.46
N PRO A 22 -6.57 -11.24 -2.27
CA PRO A 22 -5.41 -10.60 -2.90
C PRO A 22 -5.78 -9.38 -3.75
N SER A 23 -4.92 -8.36 -3.74
CA SER A 23 -4.95 -7.23 -4.68
C SER A 23 -3.52 -6.96 -5.19
N LEU A 24 -2.80 -5.94 -4.72
CA LEU A 24 -1.37 -5.76 -5.06
C LEU A 24 -0.46 -6.81 -4.40
N ALA A 25 -0.84 -7.34 -3.24
CA ALA A 25 -0.21 -8.51 -2.65
C ALA A 25 -0.95 -9.77 -3.11
N LYS A 26 -0.20 -10.76 -3.62
CA LYS A 26 -0.75 -12.07 -4.02
C LYS A 26 -0.98 -13.01 -2.84
N SER A 27 -0.22 -12.82 -1.76
CA SER A 27 -0.36 -13.54 -0.49
C SER A 27 0.32 -12.74 0.62
N TRP A 28 0.07 -13.12 1.87
CA TRP A 28 0.73 -12.55 3.03
C TRP A 28 0.88 -13.59 4.14
N ASP A 29 1.92 -13.43 4.95
CA ASP A 29 2.15 -14.21 6.15
C ASP A 29 1.98 -13.32 7.37
N VAL A 30 1.43 -13.89 8.44
CA VAL A 30 1.28 -13.22 9.74
C VAL A 30 2.10 -13.98 10.76
N SER A 31 2.93 -13.27 11.52
CA SER A 31 3.70 -13.86 12.62
C SER A 31 2.81 -14.38 13.74
N ALA A 32 3.30 -15.31 14.55
CA ALA A 32 2.54 -15.92 15.65
C ALA A 32 2.06 -14.91 16.71
N ASP A 33 2.77 -13.78 16.85
CA ASP A 33 2.42 -12.68 17.75
C ASP A 33 1.50 -11.61 17.10
N ASN A 34 1.13 -11.79 15.83
CA ASN A 34 0.24 -10.93 15.05
C ASN A 34 0.70 -9.47 14.92
N ILE A 35 2.00 -9.18 15.08
CA ILE A 35 2.56 -7.82 14.93
C ILE A 35 3.46 -7.67 13.70
N THR A 36 3.84 -8.78 13.04
CA THR A 36 4.62 -8.75 11.80
C THR A 36 3.80 -9.32 10.65
N PHE A 37 3.55 -8.49 9.64
CA PHE A 37 2.87 -8.87 8.41
C PHE A 37 3.86 -8.82 7.25
N THR A 38 4.05 -9.93 6.55
CA THR A 38 4.90 -10.01 5.36
C THR A 38 4.02 -10.13 4.13
N PHE A 39 4.03 -9.12 3.26
CA PHE A 39 3.25 -9.12 2.02
C PHE A 39 4.10 -9.56 0.83
N HIS A 40 3.63 -10.55 0.08
CA HIS A 40 4.25 -10.99 -1.16
C HIS A 40 3.60 -10.27 -2.33
N LEU A 41 4.33 -9.32 -2.93
CA LEU A 41 3.78 -8.48 -3.99
C LEU A 41 3.67 -9.21 -5.33
N ARG A 42 2.74 -8.74 -6.15
CA ARG A 42 2.67 -9.07 -7.57
C ARG A 42 3.88 -8.49 -8.32
N THR A 43 4.32 -9.21 -9.35
CA THR A 43 5.49 -8.84 -10.17
C THR A 43 5.11 -8.47 -11.61
N ASP A 44 3.82 -8.28 -11.86
CA ASP A 44 3.22 -7.99 -13.17
C ASP A 44 2.45 -6.66 -13.20
N VAL A 45 2.54 -5.86 -12.13
CA VAL A 45 1.81 -4.59 -11.99
C VAL A 45 2.71 -3.41 -12.35
N TYR A 46 2.22 -2.55 -13.23
CA TYR A 46 2.89 -1.31 -13.66
C TYR A 46 2.07 -0.10 -13.26
N PHE A 47 2.75 1.00 -12.93
CA PHE A 47 2.10 2.29 -12.85
C PHE A 47 1.70 2.78 -14.24
N GLN A 48 0.70 3.66 -14.29
CA GLN A 48 0.31 4.36 -15.51
C GLN A 48 1.43 5.31 -15.97
N ASP A 49 1.49 5.57 -17.27
CA ASP A 49 2.39 6.58 -17.85
C ASP A 49 2.01 7.97 -17.31
N ASP A 50 2.99 8.67 -16.74
CA ASP A 50 2.82 10.01 -16.16
C ASP A 50 4.15 10.76 -16.21
N ALA A 51 4.10 12.09 -16.37
CA ALA A 51 5.27 12.96 -16.44
C ALA A 51 6.15 12.94 -15.17
N ALA A 52 5.61 12.46 -14.04
CA ALA A 52 6.37 12.24 -12.80
C ALA A 52 7.39 11.09 -12.92
N PHE A 53 7.21 10.18 -13.87
CA PHE A 53 8.18 9.12 -14.14
C PHE A 53 9.24 9.56 -15.15
N ILE A 54 10.41 8.93 -15.08
CA ILE A 54 11.48 9.16 -16.05
C ILE A 54 10.97 8.95 -17.48
N ASN A 55 11.14 9.96 -18.34
CA ASN A 55 10.65 9.98 -19.71
C ASN A 55 9.13 9.79 -19.86
N GLY A 56 8.34 10.06 -18.82
CA GLY A 56 6.89 9.93 -18.85
C GLY A 56 6.37 8.49 -18.86
N LYS A 57 7.25 7.50 -18.58
CA LYS A 57 6.91 6.07 -18.68
C LYS A 57 6.78 5.41 -17.33
N GLY A 58 5.60 4.83 -17.10
CA GLY A 58 5.31 4.02 -15.94
C GLY A 58 6.30 2.86 -15.83
N ARG A 59 6.59 2.45 -14.60
CA ARG A 59 7.47 1.32 -14.32
C ARG A 59 6.76 0.28 -13.47
N LEU A 60 7.39 -0.89 -13.36
CA LEU A 60 6.94 -1.94 -12.46
C LEU A 60 6.85 -1.41 -11.01
N LEU A 61 5.78 -1.80 -10.33
CA LEU A 61 5.61 -1.64 -8.89
C LEU A 61 6.75 -2.37 -8.15
N LYS A 62 7.31 -1.71 -7.14
CA LYS A 62 8.33 -2.27 -6.24
C LYS A 62 7.86 -2.18 -4.80
N ALA A 63 8.44 -3.01 -3.92
CA ALA A 63 8.18 -2.94 -2.49
C ALA A 63 8.47 -1.55 -1.89
N SER A 64 9.45 -0.83 -2.44
CA SER A 64 9.77 0.55 -2.03
C SER A 64 8.62 1.54 -2.22
N ASP A 65 7.71 1.31 -3.17
CA ASP A 65 6.55 2.18 -3.41
C ASP A 65 5.49 2.01 -2.33
N VAL A 66 5.34 0.77 -1.84
CA VAL A 66 4.48 0.44 -0.70
C VAL A 66 5.06 1.05 0.57
N VAL A 67 6.37 0.88 0.80
CA VAL A 67 7.09 1.49 1.93
C VAL A 67 6.94 3.01 1.92
N TYR A 68 7.13 3.66 0.76
CA TYR A 68 6.93 5.10 0.61
C TYR A 68 5.51 5.52 1.01
N SER A 69 4.49 4.76 0.60
CA SER A 69 3.09 5.07 0.91
C SER A 69 2.81 5.02 2.41
N PHE A 70 3.33 4.01 3.12
CA PHE A 70 3.22 3.92 4.58
C PHE A 70 4.01 5.01 5.29
N ASN A 71 5.25 5.27 4.88
CA ASN A 71 6.07 6.33 5.47
C ASN A 71 5.41 7.71 5.29
N ARG A 72 4.84 7.98 4.11
CA ARG A 72 4.18 9.25 3.80
C ARG A 72 2.91 9.47 4.64
N ILE A 73 2.11 8.44 4.92
CA ILE A 73 0.88 8.62 5.70
C ILE A 73 1.15 8.83 7.19
N VAL A 74 2.26 8.29 7.73
CA VAL A 74 2.68 8.50 9.13
C VAL A 74 3.57 9.71 9.31
N ASP A 75 4.09 10.29 8.23
CA ASP A 75 4.90 11.51 8.28
C ASP A 75 4.06 12.67 8.81
N LYS A 76 4.50 13.18 9.97
CA LYS A 76 3.93 14.32 10.69
C LYS A 76 3.97 15.60 9.87
N ASP A 77 4.97 15.79 9.01
CA ASP A 77 5.11 17.00 8.20
C ASP A 77 4.14 17.00 6.99
N VAL A 78 3.70 15.82 6.55
CA VAL A 78 2.65 15.67 5.53
C VAL A 78 1.26 16.02 6.09
N ALA A 79 1.07 15.90 7.42
CA ALA A 79 -0.19 16.18 8.11
C ALA A 79 -1.40 15.45 7.48
N SER A 80 -1.21 14.17 7.12
CA SER A 80 -2.23 13.36 6.45
C SER A 80 -3.50 13.21 7.31
N PRO A 81 -4.72 13.55 6.79
CA PRO A 81 -5.97 13.40 7.55
C PRO A 81 -6.29 11.96 7.98
N GLY A 82 -5.70 10.96 7.31
CA GLY A 82 -5.84 9.54 7.64
C GLY A 82 -4.76 8.98 8.56
N ALA A 83 -3.77 9.78 8.98
CA ALA A 83 -2.64 9.33 9.80
C ALA A 83 -3.09 8.67 11.11
N TRP A 84 -4.23 9.10 11.67
CA TRP A 84 -4.76 8.61 12.94
C TRP A 84 -4.97 7.09 12.99
N ILE A 85 -5.16 6.42 11.84
CA ILE A 85 -5.28 4.95 11.76
C ILE A 85 -4.01 4.26 12.24
N PHE A 86 -2.86 4.91 12.11
CA PHE A 86 -1.55 4.34 12.46
C PHE A 86 -1.05 4.78 13.83
N ASN A 87 -1.70 5.76 14.47
CA ASN A 87 -1.31 6.26 15.78
C ASN A 87 -1.26 5.11 16.81
N SER A 88 -0.10 4.94 17.46
CA SER A 88 0.15 3.90 18.46
C SER A 88 -0.01 2.45 17.95
N ARG A 89 -0.03 2.24 16.63
CA ARG A 89 -0.13 0.90 16.01
C ARG A 89 1.12 0.49 15.24
N VAL A 90 1.96 1.45 14.91
CA VAL A 90 3.23 1.22 14.23
C VAL A 90 4.32 1.95 14.99
N ASP A 91 5.50 1.34 15.04
CA ASP A 91 6.69 2.04 15.50
C ASP A 91 6.92 3.26 14.60
N THR A 92 7.41 4.35 15.18
CA THR A 92 7.76 5.53 14.38
C THR A 92 8.85 5.10 13.40
N ALA A 93 8.62 5.35 12.10
CA ALA A 93 9.67 5.15 11.11
C ALA A 93 10.86 6.03 11.51
N ASN A 94 12.02 5.40 11.76
CA ASN A 94 13.27 6.09 12.08
C ASN A 94 13.72 7.01 10.95
#